data_AF-B4IMW1-F1
#
_entry.id   AF-B4IMW1-F1
#
_cell.length_a   1.000
_cell.length_b   1.000
_cell.length_c   1.000
_cell.angle_alpha   90.00
_cell.angle_beta   90.00
_cell.angle_gamma   90.00
#
_symmetry.space_group_name_H-M   'P 1'
#
loop_
_entity.id
_entity.type
_entity.pdbx_description
1 polymer ?
#
loop_
_entity_poly.entity_id
_entity_poly.type
_entity_poly.pdbx_seq_one_letter_code
_entity_poly.pdbx_strand_id
1 'polypeptide(L)'
;MRIVIGSITAVLLLLLQNSNAEIPGCDFFDTVDISKAQRFSNGSYLYEGLLIPAHLTAKYDYKLLADDSKEKVASHVRGCACHLRPCIRFCCPQYQKMNMSVCYGDMSEDELNKHDPFVNVTLSDGSVVRRHFKEDLIVQSDLAKPGCPRMYFMNHELPGNKFTLFENGSLLRHWDNAELSKREYCVQHLSFIGDSIRIAPHFCPLSSEHSRTWKTVAIVISMICIVLTISVYLYVKKLRNLHGKCFICYLASLFLGYLFLLLNMWKYSSHFCVTAGFMGYFSVIAAFFWLSVISLTLWNSFSGNSGWLNRFLPQDRFLSYNLYAWGMALLLTAITYIADQVVDDENLRPRVGVGKSCWIYTGDMTVMIYFYGPMLLLIAFNITMFVLTAFRIMKVKKEAQNFTQQQNTTNRLNSDKQTIKGGRNEVGASDEHISLQNTKIEPSVF
;
A
#
# COMPACT_ATOMS: atom_id res chain seq x y z
N MET A 1 10.39 -61.32 -26.30
CA MET A 1 9.02 -61.07 -25.78
C MET A 1 8.89 -61.20 -24.25
N ARG A 2 9.54 -62.17 -23.58
CA ARG A 2 9.45 -62.33 -22.11
C ARG A 2 10.12 -61.21 -21.28
N ILE A 3 11.19 -60.59 -21.78
CA ILE A 3 11.91 -59.50 -21.09
C ILE A 3 11.10 -58.18 -21.11
N VAL A 4 10.37 -57.92 -22.20
CA VAL A 4 9.55 -56.71 -22.36
C VAL A 4 8.32 -56.77 -21.44
N ILE A 5 7.70 -57.94 -21.29
CA ILE A 5 6.56 -58.13 -20.37
C ILE A 5 7.01 -57.94 -18.92
N GLY A 6 8.17 -58.48 -18.53
CA GLY A 6 8.74 -58.31 -17.19
C GLY A 6 9.06 -56.85 -16.85
N SER A 7 9.57 -56.09 -17.82
CA SER A 7 9.88 -54.66 -17.65
C SER A 7 8.62 -53.81 -17.56
N ILE A 8 7.56 -54.14 -18.31
CA ILE A 8 6.26 -53.46 -18.21
C ILE A 8 5.60 -53.76 -16.86
N THR A 9 5.65 -55.01 -16.37
CA THR A 9 5.10 -55.34 -15.04
C THR A 9 5.88 -54.68 -13.91
N ALA A 10 7.20 -54.54 -14.02
CA ALA A 10 8.02 -53.85 -13.03
C ALA A 10 7.76 -52.33 -13.04
N VAL A 11 7.59 -51.73 -14.22
CA VAL A 11 7.20 -50.31 -14.35
C VAL A 11 5.77 -50.09 -13.88
N LEU A 12 4.84 -51.01 -14.13
CA LEU A 12 3.46 -50.94 -13.59
C LEU A 12 3.45 -51.09 -12.07
N LEU A 13 4.28 -51.97 -11.50
CA LEU A 13 4.44 -52.13 -10.04
C LEU A 13 5.14 -50.93 -9.39
N LEU A 14 6.10 -50.29 -10.07
CA LEU A 14 6.75 -49.06 -9.64
C LEU A 14 5.81 -47.84 -9.76
N LEU A 15 4.92 -47.81 -10.77
CA LEU A 15 3.86 -46.80 -10.90
C LEU A 15 2.72 -47.02 -9.88
N LEU A 16 2.50 -48.25 -9.42
CA LEU A 16 1.54 -48.59 -8.36
C LEU A 16 2.09 -48.31 -6.94
N GLN A 17 3.37 -47.96 -6.79
CA GLN A 17 3.99 -47.75 -5.47
C GLN A 17 3.96 -46.31 -4.93
N ASN A 18 3.30 -45.38 -5.61
CA ASN A 18 3.05 -44.03 -5.08
C ASN A 18 1.55 -43.68 -5.09
N SER A 19 0.70 -44.56 -4.52
CA SER A 19 -0.59 -44.10 -4.02
C SER A 19 -0.34 -43.28 -2.76
N ASN A 20 -0.06 -41.99 -2.89
CA ASN A 20 -0.28 -41.06 -1.79
C ASN A 20 -1.76 -41.22 -1.41
N ALA A 21 -2.03 -41.88 -0.30
CA ALA A 21 -3.39 -42.19 0.14
C ALA A 21 -4.03 -40.90 0.67
N GLU A 22 -4.34 -39.98 -0.24
CA GLU A 22 -5.14 -38.79 0.00
C GLU A 22 -6.62 -39.14 -0.23
N ILE A 23 -7.52 -38.54 0.55
CA ILE A 23 -8.96 -38.74 0.39
C ILE A 23 -9.42 -38.10 -0.94
N PRO A 24 -9.96 -38.86 -1.90
CA PRO A 24 -10.36 -38.31 -3.19
C PRO A 24 -11.40 -37.19 -3.05
N GLY A 25 -11.11 -36.01 -3.60
CA GLY A 25 -12.03 -34.88 -3.62
C GLY A 25 -12.22 -34.17 -2.28
N CYS A 26 -11.31 -34.35 -1.30
CA CYS A 26 -11.34 -33.65 -0.02
C CYS A 26 -10.06 -32.83 0.18
N ASP A 27 -10.19 -31.52 0.46
CA ASP A 27 -9.03 -30.69 0.79
C ASP A 27 -8.44 -31.11 2.15
N PHE A 28 -7.12 -31.01 2.33
CA PHE A 28 -6.49 -31.37 3.60
C PHE A 28 -7.07 -30.57 4.79
N PHE A 29 -7.43 -29.31 4.58
CA PHE A 29 -8.05 -28.46 5.60
C PHE A 29 -9.55 -28.76 5.81
N ASP A 30 -10.14 -29.70 5.08
CA ASP A 30 -11.47 -30.31 5.33
C ASP A 30 -11.40 -31.60 6.16
N THR A 31 -10.18 -32.02 6.55
CA THR A 31 -9.97 -33.26 7.31
C THR A 31 -9.75 -33.02 8.79
N VAL A 32 -9.98 -34.07 9.58
CA VAL A 32 -9.65 -34.15 11.02
C VAL A 32 -8.89 -35.44 11.32
N ASP A 33 -8.01 -35.42 12.33
CA ASP A 33 -7.35 -36.62 12.83
C ASP A 33 -8.33 -37.53 13.57
N ILE A 34 -8.57 -38.72 13.03
CA ILE A 34 -9.51 -39.72 13.57
C ILE A 34 -8.77 -40.95 14.09
N SER A 35 -7.47 -40.85 14.34
CA SER A 35 -6.65 -41.97 14.81
C SER A 35 -7.10 -42.53 16.17
N LYS A 36 -7.77 -41.70 16.98
CA LYS A 36 -8.36 -42.08 18.28
C LYS A 36 -9.85 -42.41 18.21
N ALA A 37 -10.48 -42.32 17.04
CA ALA A 37 -11.91 -42.58 16.85
C ALA A 37 -12.23 -44.08 16.91
N GLN A 38 -13.46 -44.42 17.29
CA GLN A 38 -13.92 -45.82 17.29
C GLN A 38 -14.08 -46.31 15.85
N ARG A 39 -13.39 -47.40 15.48
CA ARG A 39 -13.50 -48.02 14.15
C ARG A 39 -14.49 -49.17 14.16
N PHE A 40 -15.40 -49.20 13.20
CA PHE A 40 -16.35 -50.29 12.99
C PHE A 40 -15.82 -51.37 12.04
N SER A 41 -16.44 -52.55 12.08
CA SER A 41 -16.09 -53.71 11.22
C SER A 41 -16.24 -53.42 9.72
N ASN A 42 -17.18 -52.55 9.33
CA ASN A 42 -17.39 -52.11 7.96
C ASN A 42 -16.34 -51.08 7.47
N GLY A 43 -15.36 -50.72 8.32
CA GLY A 43 -14.30 -49.75 8.01
C GLY A 43 -14.65 -48.29 8.26
N SER A 44 -15.88 -47.96 8.65
CA SER A 44 -16.27 -46.60 9.06
C SER A 44 -15.76 -46.25 10.46
N TYR A 45 -15.72 -44.95 10.79
CA TYR A 45 -15.26 -44.43 12.07
C TYR A 45 -16.36 -43.59 12.74
N LEU A 46 -16.47 -43.68 14.07
CA LEU A 46 -17.28 -42.78 14.88
C LEU A 46 -16.38 -41.75 15.56
N TYR A 47 -16.49 -40.50 15.14
CA TYR A 47 -15.73 -39.37 15.68
C TYR A 47 -16.71 -38.33 16.24
N GLU A 48 -16.67 -38.06 17.55
CA GLU A 48 -17.53 -37.04 18.20
C GLU A 48 -19.03 -37.13 17.82
N GLY A 49 -19.55 -38.36 17.74
CA GLY A 49 -20.95 -38.62 17.35
C GLY A 49 -21.25 -38.53 15.84
N LEU A 50 -20.23 -38.26 15.01
CA LEU A 50 -20.32 -38.26 13.55
C LEU A 50 -19.79 -39.60 12.98
N LEU A 51 -20.62 -40.27 12.19
CA LEU A 51 -20.22 -41.49 11.46
C LEU A 51 -19.53 -41.09 10.15
N ILE A 52 -18.22 -41.34 10.04
CA ILE A 52 -17.41 -41.07 8.86
C ILE A 52 -17.26 -42.37 8.04
N PRO A 53 -17.83 -42.44 6.81
CA PRO A 53 -17.70 -43.60 5.94
C PRO A 53 -16.26 -43.91 5.55
N ALA A 54 -15.95 -45.19 5.32
CA ALA A 54 -14.59 -45.63 4.98
C ALA A 54 -13.99 -44.91 3.75
N HIS A 55 -14.79 -44.58 2.75
CA HIS A 55 -14.34 -43.88 1.54
C HIS A 55 -13.95 -42.41 1.77
N LEU A 56 -14.35 -41.82 2.91
CA LEU A 56 -13.94 -40.47 3.33
C LEU A 56 -12.79 -40.53 4.36
N THR A 57 -12.04 -41.63 4.39
CA THR A 57 -10.89 -41.79 5.28
C THR A 57 -9.66 -42.24 4.52
N ALA A 58 -8.49 -41.77 4.94
CA ALA A 58 -7.22 -42.24 4.39
C ALA A 58 -6.08 -42.12 5.42
N LYS A 59 -4.95 -42.78 5.15
CA LYS A 59 -3.75 -42.72 5.97
C LYS A 59 -2.81 -41.65 5.44
N TYR A 60 -2.42 -40.73 6.31
CA TYR A 60 -1.47 -39.66 6.03
C TYR A 60 -0.19 -39.91 6.82
N ASP A 61 0.96 -39.63 6.21
CA ASP A 61 2.29 -39.64 6.83
C ASP A 61 2.95 -38.25 6.79
N TYR A 62 2.14 -37.22 6.55
CA TYR A 62 2.55 -35.83 6.51
C TYR A 62 1.50 -34.90 7.12
N LYS A 63 1.93 -33.70 7.51
CA LYS A 63 1.09 -32.53 7.78
C LYS A 63 1.32 -31.49 6.70
N LEU A 64 0.25 -30.84 6.26
CA LEU A 64 0.35 -29.73 5.31
C LEU A 64 0.60 -28.44 6.09
N LEU A 65 1.70 -27.75 5.76
CA LEU A 65 2.01 -26.43 6.27
C LEU A 65 1.31 -25.35 5.44
N ALA A 66 1.32 -24.12 5.94
CA ALA A 66 0.63 -22.99 5.28
C ALA A 66 1.28 -22.55 3.96
N ASP A 67 2.52 -22.98 3.66
CA ASP A 67 3.24 -22.74 2.40
C ASP A 67 3.11 -23.90 1.41
N ASP A 68 2.11 -24.78 1.61
CA ASP A 68 1.88 -26.03 0.87
C ASP A 68 3.01 -27.07 0.98
N SER A 69 4.02 -26.82 1.82
CA SER A 69 5.04 -27.82 2.09
C SER A 69 4.48 -28.94 2.99
N LYS A 70 4.95 -30.17 2.73
CA LYS A 70 4.57 -31.36 3.49
C LYS A 70 5.62 -31.66 4.54
N GLU A 71 5.26 -31.51 5.82
CA GLU A 71 6.10 -31.93 6.94
C GLU A 71 5.85 -33.41 7.24
N LYS A 72 6.89 -34.25 7.17
CA LYS A 72 6.77 -35.69 7.42
C LYS A 72 6.48 -35.95 8.90
N VAL A 73 5.42 -36.73 9.18
CA VAL A 73 5.01 -37.11 10.55
C VAL A 73 4.74 -38.61 10.64
N ALA A 74 4.47 -39.10 11.85
CA ALA A 74 4.03 -40.48 12.03
C ALA A 74 2.72 -40.77 11.26
N SER A 75 2.61 -41.97 10.70
CA SER A 75 1.42 -42.38 9.96
C SER A 75 0.19 -42.34 10.86
N HIS A 76 -0.85 -41.63 10.44
CA HIS A 76 -2.08 -41.39 11.17
C HIS A 76 -3.28 -41.43 10.21
N VAL A 77 -4.48 -41.69 10.73
CA VAL A 77 -5.71 -41.77 9.92
C VAL A 77 -6.44 -40.45 10.00
N ARG A 78 -6.78 -39.86 8.85
CA ARG A 78 -7.60 -38.65 8.76
C ARG A 78 -8.94 -38.96 8.09
N GLY A 79 -9.97 -38.21 8.45
CA GLY A 79 -11.31 -38.31 7.89
C GLY A 79 -11.82 -36.96 7.39
N CYS A 80 -12.54 -36.95 6.26
CA CYS A 80 -13.12 -35.75 5.66
C CYS A 80 -14.42 -35.34 6.38
N ALA A 81 -14.33 -34.91 7.63
CA ALA A 81 -15.50 -34.61 8.46
C ALA A 81 -16.29 -33.38 7.95
N CYS A 82 -15.62 -32.40 7.34
CA CYS A 82 -16.24 -31.13 6.96
C CYS A 82 -17.24 -31.23 5.80
N HIS A 83 -17.18 -32.33 5.03
CA HIS A 83 -18.18 -32.64 4.01
C HIS A 83 -19.48 -33.22 4.59
N LEU A 84 -19.44 -33.71 5.84
CA LEU A 84 -20.58 -34.36 6.50
C LEU A 84 -21.24 -33.45 7.53
N ARG A 85 -20.48 -32.57 8.17
CA ARG A 85 -20.98 -31.59 9.14
C ARG A 85 -20.14 -30.31 9.04
N PRO A 86 -20.74 -29.11 9.20
CA PRO A 86 -19.98 -27.86 9.20
C PRO A 86 -18.84 -27.87 10.22
N CYS A 87 -17.68 -27.39 9.79
CA CYS A 87 -16.47 -27.34 10.60
C CYS A 87 -16.13 -25.91 11.01
N ILE A 88 -15.46 -25.78 12.14
CA ILE A 88 -14.84 -24.53 12.59
C ILE A 88 -13.34 -24.72 12.79
N ARG A 89 -12.56 -23.86 12.11
CA ARG A 89 -11.11 -23.98 12.05
C ARG A 89 -10.46 -23.29 13.25
N PHE A 90 -9.96 -24.05 14.23
CA PHE A 90 -9.30 -23.50 15.41
C PHE A 90 -7.77 -23.38 15.24
N CYS A 91 -7.17 -22.38 15.88
CA CYS A 91 -5.70 -22.18 15.85
C CYS A 91 -4.96 -23.11 16.83
N CYS A 92 -5.63 -23.44 17.94
CA CYS A 92 -5.10 -24.17 19.08
C CYS A 92 -6.15 -25.23 19.52
N PRO A 93 -5.80 -26.11 20.48
CA PRO A 93 -6.79 -26.94 21.16
C PRO A 93 -7.98 -26.12 21.67
N GLN A 94 -9.16 -26.75 21.70
CA GLN A 94 -10.44 -26.07 21.80
C GLN A 94 -10.64 -25.20 23.06
N TYR A 95 -9.98 -25.53 24.17
CA TYR A 95 -10.09 -24.79 25.44
C TYR A 95 -8.92 -23.86 25.74
N GLN A 96 -7.94 -23.77 24.84
CA GLN A 96 -6.82 -22.85 25.02
C GLN A 96 -7.17 -21.43 24.61
N LYS A 97 -6.48 -20.45 25.20
CA LYS A 97 -6.52 -19.06 24.74
C LYS A 97 -5.35 -18.80 23.79
N MET A 98 -5.47 -17.74 22.99
CA MET A 98 -4.37 -17.27 22.16
C MET A 98 -4.02 -15.83 22.46
N ASN A 99 -2.73 -15.55 22.63
CA ASN A 99 -2.21 -14.21 22.83
C ASN A 99 -0.94 -14.06 22.00
N MET A 100 -0.85 -12.98 21.24
CA MET A 100 0.29 -12.72 20.34
C MET A 100 0.66 -13.92 19.43
N SER A 101 -0.33 -14.68 18.93
CA SER A 101 -0.15 -15.87 18.05
C SER A 101 0.40 -17.13 18.76
N VAL A 102 0.53 -17.07 20.08
CA VAL A 102 0.95 -18.19 20.93
C VAL A 102 -0.28 -18.75 21.64
N CYS A 103 -0.45 -20.06 21.55
CA CYS A 103 -1.46 -20.79 22.30
C CYS A 103 -0.97 -20.93 23.74
N TYR A 104 -1.78 -20.53 24.72
CA TYR A 104 -1.39 -20.56 26.12
C TYR A 104 -2.61 -20.77 27.00
N GLY A 105 -2.42 -21.56 28.06
CA GLY A 105 -3.37 -21.76 29.14
C GLY A 105 -4.72 -22.34 28.69
N ASP A 106 -5.08 -23.49 29.22
CA ASP A 106 -6.49 -23.89 29.18
C ASP A 106 -7.30 -22.89 30.01
N MET A 107 -8.51 -22.57 29.53
CA MET A 107 -9.44 -21.73 30.28
C MET A 107 -9.77 -22.37 31.63
N SER A 108 -9.80 -21.57 32.70
CA SER A 108 -10.27 -22.05 34.00
C SER A 108 -11.76 -22.35 33.99
N GLU A 109 -12.25 -23.10 34.98
CA GLU A 109 -13.70 -23.41 35.09
C GLU A 109 -14.56 -22.13 35.13
N ASP A 110 -14.10 -21.10 35.84
CA ASP A 110 -14.75 -19.78 35.86
C ASP A 110 -14.77 -19.10 34.48
N GLU A 111 -13.69 -19.23 33.71
CA GLU A 111 -13.60 -18.69 32.36
C GLU A 111 -14.52 -19.46 31.39
N LEU A 112 -14.60 -20.80 31.50
CA LEU A 112 -15.56 -21.61 30.74
C LEU A 112 -17.01 -21.24 31.07
N ASN A 113 -17.32 -20.83 32.30
CA ASN A 113 -18.68 -20.43 32.65
C ASN A 113 -19.04 -19.02 32.15
N LYS A 114 -18.04 -18.17 31.86
CA LYS A 114 -18.25 -16.77 31.46
C LYS A 114 -18.01 -16.50 29.97
N HIS A 115 -17.27 -17.35 29.26
CA HIS A 115 -16.99 -17.14 27.85
C HIS A 115 -18.26 -17.23 26.99
N ASP A 116 -18.24 -16.59 25.82
CA ASP A 116 -19.27 -16.79 24.79
C ASP A 116 -18.86 -17.96 23.87
N PRO A 117 -19.51 -19.14 23.99
CA PRO A 117 -19.20 -20.30 23.16
C PRO A 117 -19.87 -20.25 21.78
N PHE A 118 -20.57 -19.17 21.45
CA PHE A 118 -21.32 -19.11 20.22
C PHE A 118 -20.60 -18.31 19.13
N VAL A 119 -20.77 -18.76 17.89
CA VAL A 119 -20.33 -18.06 16.70
C VAL A 119 -21.50 -17.80 15.77
N ASN A 120 -21.47 -16.65 15.09
CA ASN A 120 -22.43 -16.34 14.04
C ASN A 120 -21.92 -16.90 12.71
N VAL A 121 -22.71 -17.78 12.10
CA VAL A 121 -22.40 -18.45 10.83
C VAL A 121 -23.44 -18.04 9.80
N THR A 122 -22.99 -17.61 8.63
CA THR A 122 -23.85 -17.30 7.49
C THR A 122 -24.06 -18.54 6.63
N LEU A 123 -25.32 -18.88 6.41
CA LEU A 123 -25.74 -20.02 5.59
C LEU A 123 -25.71 -19.65 4.10
N SER A 124 -25.84 -20.68 3.25
CA SER A 124 -25.84 -20.53 1.79
C SER A 124 -26.99 -19.64 1.25
N ASP A 125 -28.07 -19.51 2.02
CA ASP A 125 -29.23 -18.65 1.71
C ASP A 125 -29.05 -17.19 2.16
N GLY A 126 -27.91 -16.86 2.79
CA GLY A 126 -27.58 -15.54 3.32
C GLY A 126 -28.12 -15.27 4.72
N SER A 127 -28.89 -16.19 5.32
CA SER A 127 -29.34 -16.06 6.71
C SER A 127 -28.18 -16.26 7.69
N VAL A 128 -28.26 -15.60 8.85
CA VAL A 128 -27.25 -15.70 9.91
C VAL A 128 -27.82 -16.50 11.06
N VAL A 129 -27.12 -17.57 11.43
CA VAL A 129 -27.50 -18.45 12.54
C VAL A 129 -26.41 -18.46 13.60
N ARG A 130 -26.81 -18.50 14.87
CA ARG A 130 -25.89 -18.60 16.00
C ARG A 130 -25.69 -20.08 16.34
N ARG A 131 -24.43 -20.56 16.32
CA ARG A 131 -24.06 -21.96 16.54
C ARG A 131 -23.08 -22.09 17.69
N HIS A 132 -23.24 -23.10 18.53
CA HIS A 132 -22.28 -23.45 19.56
C HIS A 132 -21.03 -24.08 18.93
N PHE A 133 -19.83 -23.57 19.26
CA PHE A 133 -18.60 -23.93 18.56
C PHE A 133 -18.26 -25.43 18.58
N LYS A 134 -18.68 -26.15 19.63
CA LYS A 134 -18.42 -27.58 19.84
C LYS A 134 -19.62 -28.51 19.63
N GLU A 135 -20.83 -28.08 20.00
CA GLU A 135 -22.01 -28.95 19.95
C GLU A 135 -22.61 -28.98 18.54
N ASP A 136 -22.60 -27.85 17.84
CA ASP A 136 -23.18 -27.71 16.51
C ASP A 136 -22.16 -27.89 15.37
N LEU A 137 -20.88 -27.69 15.64
CA LEU A 137 -19.79 -27.66 14.65
C LEU A 137 -18.68 -28.65 15.01
N ILE A 138 -17.95 -29.14 14.01
CA ILE A 138 -16.74 -29.96 14.21
C ILE A 138 -15.52 -29.05 14.39
N VAL A 139 -14.81 -29.18 15.52
CA VAL A 139 -13.63 -28.34 15.83
C VAL A 139 -12.37 -28.92 15.19
N GLN A 140 -11.77 -28.19 14.25
CA GLN A 140 -10.50 -28.57 13.62
C GLN A 140 -9.32 -27.87 14.31
N SER A 141 -8.71 -28.52 15.31
CA SER A 141 -7.62 -27.95 16.12
C SER A 141 -6.22 -28.52 15.79
N ASP A 142 -6.14 -29.53 14.92
CA ASP A 142 -4.93 -30.30 14.64
C ASP A 142 -4.13 -29.82 13.40
N LEU A 143 -4.72 -28.98 12.55
CA LEU A 143 -4.03 -28.46 11.36
C LEU A 143 -3.01 -27.37 11.74
N ALA A 144 -2.03 -27.13 10.86
CA ALA A 144 -0.99 -26.13 11.07
C ALA A 144 -1.57 -24.70 11.16
N LYS A 145 -0.96 -23.86 12.00
CA LYS A 145 -1.31 -22.44 12.09
C LYS A 145 -1.01 -21.73 10.76
N PRO A 146 -1.74 -20.65 10.41
CA PRO A 146 -1.41 -19.80 9.28
C PRO A 146 0.08 -19.38 9.29
N GLY A 147 0.71 -19.37 8.11
CA GLY A 147 2.16 -19.32 7.91
C GLY A 147 2.83 -17.97 8.13
N CYS A 148 2.45 -17.24 9.18
CA CYS A 148 3.06 -15.96 9.51
C CYS A 148 3.61 -15.94 10.95
N PRO A 149 4.73 -15.23 11.20
CA PRO A 149 5.29 -15.10 12.56
C PRO A 149 4.33 -14.46 13.56
N ARG A 150 3.44 -13.59 13.07
CA ARG A 150 2.46 -12.87 13.87
C ARG A 150 1.14 -12.76 13.13
N MET A 151 0.13 -13.43 13.67
CA MET A 151 -1.25 -13.29 13.25
C MET A 151 -1.88 -12.04 13.86
N TYR A 152 -2.78 -11.42 13.11
CA TYR A 152 -3.68 -10.38 13.59
C TYR A 152 -5.03 -11.00 13.93
N PHE A 153 -5.81 -10.35 14.78
CA PHE A 153 -7.16 -10.78 15.12
C PHE A 153 -8.16 -9.70 14.75
N MET A 154 -9.40 -10.08 14.44
CA MET A 154 -10.49 -9.13 14.23
C MET A 154 -11.36 -9.04 15.48
N ASN A 155 -11.56 -7.82 15.96
CA ASN A 155 -12.55 -7.52 16.98
C ASN A 155 -13.77 -6.86 16.31
N HIS A 156 -14.87 -7.60 16.14
CA HIS A 156 -16.07 -7.09 15.47
C HIS A 156 -16.73 -5.88 16.15
N GLU A 157 -16.40 -5.58 17.42
CA GLU A 157 -16.88 -4.40 18.13
C GLU A 157 -16.14 -3.12 17.70
N LEU A 158 -14.92 -3.26 17.16
CA LEU A 158 -14.16 -2.12 16.66
C LEU A 158 -14.62 -1.76 15.23
N PRO A 159 -14.74 -0.47 14.91
CA PRO A 159 -15.04 -0.04 13.54
C PRO A 159 -13.97 -0.59 12.56
N GLY A 160 -14.41 -0.98 11.37
CA GLY A 160 -13.55 -1.56 10.32
C GLY A 160 -13.13 -3.02 10.51
N ASN A 161 -13.48 -3.67 11.63
CA ASN A 161 -13.08 -5.06 11.93
C ASN A 161 -14.24 -6.08 11.76
N LYS A 162 -15.26 -5.71 10.98
CA LYS A 162 -16.38 -6.61 10.69
C LYS A 162 -15.94 -7.75 9.77
N PHE A 163 -16.51 -8.92 10.00
CA PHE A 163 -16.28 -10.12 9.21
C PHE A 163 -17.55 -10.97 9.12
N THR A 164 -17.58 -11.88 8.15
CA THR A 164 -18.61 -12.90 7.99
C THR A 164 -17.94 -14.26 7.93
N LEU A 165 -18.34 -15.19 8.81
CA LEU A 165 -17.93 -16.59 8.75
C LEU A 165 -19.03 -17.40 8.06
N PHE A 166 -18.70 -18.12 7.00
CA PHE A 166 -19.65 -18.93 6.25
C PHE A 166 -19.67 -20.38 6.72
N GLU A 167 -20.78 -21.08 6.47
CA GLU A 167 -20.96 -22.50 6.82
C GLU A 167 -19.96 -23.44 6.13
N ASN A 168 -19.51 -23.09 4.92
CA ASN A 168 -18.46 -23.79 4.19
C ASN A 168 -17.05 -23.59 4.80
N GLY A 169 -16.93 -22.74 5.83
CA GLY A 169 -15.67 -22.41 6.49
C GLY A 169 -14.84 -21.35 5.77
N SER A 170 -15.35 -20.62 4.77
CA SER A 170 -14.69 -19.41 4.29
C SER A 170 -14.99 -18.21 5.20
N LEU A 171 -14.07 -17.25 5.24
CA LEU A 171 -14.18 -16.05 6.06
C LEU A 171 -14.08 -14.80 5.19
N LEU A 172 -15.16 -14.03 5.06
CA LEU A 172 -15.13 -12.74 4.38
C LEU A 172 -14.77 -11.63 5.34
N ARG A 173 -13.75 -10.87 4.95
CA ARG A 173 -13.23 -9.73 5.68
C ARG A 173 -13.72 -8.43 5.03
N HIS A 174 -14.45 -7.59 5.78
CA HIS A 174 -15.28 -6.54 5.17
C HIS A 174 -14.51 -5.30 4.67
N TRP A 175 -13.45 -4.88 5.37
CA TRP A 175 -12.70 -3.65 5.03
C TRP A 175 -11.98 -3.70 3.68
N ASP A 176 -11.62 -4.88 3.18
CA ASP A 176 -11.00 -5.08 1.87
C ASP A 176 -11.75 -6.06 0.97
N ASN A 177 -12.93 -6.53 1.41
CA ASN A 177 -13.77 -7.52 0.74
C ASN A 177 -13.00 -8.80 0.35
N ALA A 178 -11.99 -9.16 1.15
CA ALA A 178 -11.16 -10.33 0.91
C ALA A 178 -11.80 -11.58 1.53
N GLU A 179 -12.00 -12.61 0.72
CA GLU A 179 -12.42 -13.92 1.19
C GLU A 179 -11.19 -14.79 1.51
N LEU A 180 -11.11 -15.23 2.76
CA LEU A 180 -10.00 -16.03 3.28
C LEU A 180 -10.42 -17.49 3.37
N SER A 181 -9.58 -18.36 2.81
CA SER A 181 -9.70 -19.81 2.95
C SER A 181 -9.26 -20.28 4.33
N LYS A 182 -9.61 -21.51 4.72
CA LYS A 182 -9.18 -22.14 5.99
C LYS A 182 -7.65 -22.28 6.16
N ARG A 183 -6.88 -21.98 5.12
CA ARG A 183 -5.42 -21.92 5.14
C ARG A 183 -4.90 -20.59 5.69
N GLU A 184 -5.64 -19.52 5.45
CA GLU A 184 -5.21 -18.13 5.68
C GLU A 184 -5.70 -17.58 7.02
N TYR A 185 -6.68 -18.25 7.63
CA TYR A 185 -7.24 -17.87 8.92
C TYR A 185 -7.48 -19.09 9.82
N CYS A 186 -7.60 -18.82 11.11
CA CYS A 186 -8.14 -19.74 12.11
C CYS A 186 -8.81 -18.92 13.21
N VAL A 187 -9.73 -19.50 13.98
CA VAL A 187 -10.38 -18.83 15.12
C VAL A 187 -9.80 -19.32 16.43
N GLN A 188 -9.84 -18.50 17.49
CA GLN A 188 -9.49 -18.95 18.83
C GLN A 188 -10.14 -18.07 19.90
N HIS A 189 -10.29 -18.63 21.10
CA HIS A 189 -10.62 -17.86 22.30
C HIS A 189 -9.58 -16.78 22.58
N LEU A 190 -10.04 -15.54 22.71
CA LEU A 190 -9.24 -14.37 23.02
C LEU A 190 -9.89 -13.58 24.17
N SER A 191 -9.07 -13.13 25.11
CA SER A 191 -9.49 -12.25 26.21
C SER A 191 -9.51 -10.79 25.73
N PHE A 192 -10.65 -10.13 25.90
CA PHE A 192 -10.85 -8.72 25.58
C PHE A 192 -10.92 -7.85 26.84
N ILE A 193 -10.91 -6.53 26.64
CA ILE A 193 -11.01 -5.55 27.74
C ILE A 193 -12.36 -5.74 28.45
N GLY A 194 -12.33 -5.91 29.77
CA GLY A 194 -13.52 -6.19 30.59
C GLY A 194 -13.79 -7.68 30.86
N ASP A 195 -12.76 -8.53 30.80
CA ASP A 195 -12.81 -9.97 31.10
C ASP A 195 -13.77 -10.79 30.21
N SER A 196 -14.16 -10.28 29.05
CA SER A 196 -14.95 -11.04 28.08
C SER A 196 -14.04 -11.93 27.23
N ILE A 197 -14.27 -13.25 27.29
CA ILE A 197 -13.61 -14.23 26.42
C ILE A 197 -14.58 -14.62 25.31
N ARG A 198 -14.16 -14.46 24.06
CA ARG A 198 -14.94 -14.83 22.88
C ARG A 198 -14.04 -15.39 21.80
N ILE A 199 -14.66 -16.07 20.84
CA ILE A 199 -13.97 -16.62 19.68
C ILE A 199 -13.74 -15.50 18.67
N ALA A 200 -12.47 -15.27 18.32
CA ALA A 200 -12.07 -14.25 17.35
C ALA A 200 -11.31 -14.90 16.19
N PRO A 201 -11.55 -14.48 14.94
CA PRO A 201 -10.76 -14.92 13.81
C PRO A 201 -9.39 -14.24 13.83
N HIS A 202 -8.38 -15.06 13.60
CA HIS A 202 -6.99 -14.72 13.43
C HIS A 202 -6.58 -14.99 11.99
N PHE A 203 -5.83 -14.07 11.40
CA PHE A 203 -5.44 -14.15 10.01
C PHE A 203 -4.01 -13.65 9.83
N CYS A 204 -3.36 -14.14 8.77
CA CYS A 204 -2.10 -13.57 8.32
C CYS A 204 -2.36 -12.34 7.45
N PRO A 205 -1.57 -11.26 7.61
CA PRO A 205 -1.63 -10.15 6.68
C PRO A 205 -1.24 -10.66 5.29
N LEU A 206 -2.08 -10.43 4.28
CA LEU A 206 -1.79 -10.75 2.87
C LEU A 206 -0.42 -10.18 2.49
N SER A 207 0.58 -11.06 2.33
CA SER A 207 1.90 -10.81 1.71
C SER A 207 2.49 -9.39 1.87
N SER A 208 2.42 -8.81 3.08
CA SER A 208 2.89 -7.45 3.33
C SER A 208 4.39 -7.36 3.70
N GLU A 209 5.07 -8.48 3.89
CA GLU A 209 6.52 -8.54 4.09
C GLU A 209 7.29 -8.07 2.84
N HIS A 210 6.89 -8.51 1.64
CA HIS A 210 7.42 -7.95 0.38
C HIS A 210 7.00 -6.49 0.17
N SER A 211 5.78 -6.12 0.58
CA SER A 211 5.27 -4.74 0.42
C SER A 211 6.04 -3.72 1.27
N ARG A 212 6.50 -4.12 2.46
CA ARG A 212 7.22 -3.24 3.37
C ARG A 212 8.65 -2.98 2.90
N THR A 213 9.33 -4.03 2.43
CA THR A 213 10.73 -3.95 2.00
C THR A 213 10.91 -3.07 0.77
N TRP A 214 10.09 -3.21 -0.28
CA TRP A 214 10.20 -2.33 -1.46
C TRP A 214 9.90 -0.86 -1.14
N LYS A 215 8.89 -0.60 -0.28
CA LYS A 215 8.55 0.77 0.15
C LYS A 215 9.70 1.42 0.89
N THR A 216 10.32 0.69 1.83
CA THR A 216 11.49 1.18 2.57
C THR A 216 12.66 1.47 1.62
N VAL A 217 12.96 0.57 0.69
CA VAL A 217 14.03 0.77 -0.30
C VAL A 217 13.77 2.01 -1.16
N ALA A 218 12.55 2.16 -1.69
CA ALA A 218 12.17 3.31 -2.51
C ALA A 218 12.28 4.65 -1.75
N ILE A 219 11.85 4.69 -0.48
CA ILE A 219 11.94 5.90 0.36
C ILE A 219 13.40 6.27 0.62
N VAL A 220 14.26 5.30 0.97
CA VAL A 220 15.68 5.54 1.23
C VAL A 220 16.39 6.07 -0.01
N ILE A 221 16.16 5.46 -1.18
CA ILE A 221 16.72 5.93 -2.45
C ILE A 221 16.24 7.36 -2.76
N SER A 222 14.94 7.64 -2.60
CA SER A 222 14.38 8.98 -2.81
C SER A 222 15.05 10.02 -1.91
N MET A 223 15.22 9.72 -0.61
CA MET A 223 15.88 10.63 0.33
C MET A 223 17.32 10.93 -0.07
N ILE A 224 18.10 9.92 -0.50
CA ILE A 224 19.47 10.11 -0.99
C ILE A 224 19.46 11.05 -2.20
N CYS A 225 18.59 10.81 -3.19
CA CYS A 225 18.44 11.65 -4.36
C CYS A 225 18.05 13.10 -4.01
N ILE A 226 17.16 13.29 -3.04
CA ILE A 226 16.74 14.62 -2.56
C ILE A 226 17.93 15.36 -1.95
N VAL A 227 18.72 14.70 -1.09
CA VAL A 227 19.92 15.29 -0.47
C VAL A 227 20.91 15.72 -1.56
N LEU A 228 21.22 14.83 -2.51
CA LEU A 228 22.10 15.15 -3.64
C LEU A 228 21.59 16.35 -4.44
N THR A 229 20.28 16.41 -4.71
CA THR A 229 19.66 17.52 -5.43
C THR A 229 19.80 18.84 -4.66
N ILE A 230 19.51 18.84 -3.35
CA ILE A 230 19.71 20.01 -2.49
C ILE A 230 21.18 20.45 -2.50
N SER A 231 22.14 19.52 -2.37
CA SER A 231 23.57 19.82 -2.41
C SER A 231 23.99 20.51 -3.72
N VAL A 232 23.51 20.03 -4.87
CA VAL A 232 23.80 20.65 -6.18
C VAL A 232 23.22 22.07 -6.25
N TYR A 233 21.98 22.28 -5.81
CA TYR A 233 21.34 23.61 -5.81
C TYR A 233 22.05 24.60 -4.87
N LEU A 234 22.61 24.13 -3.75
CA LEU A 234 23.38 24.96 -2.82
C LEU A 234 24.80 25.27 -3.33
N TYR A 235 25.44 24.33 -4.02
CA TYR A 235 26.79 24.49 -4.57
C TYR A 235 26.83 25.42 -5.78
N VAL A 236 25.91 25.22 -6.73
CA VAL A 236 25.89 25.99 -7.98
C VAL A 236 25.26 27.36 -7.73
N LYS A 237 26.09 28.41 -7.62
CA LYS A 237 25.63 29.78 -7.34
C LYS A 237 24.53 30.27 -8.31
N LYS A 238 24.58 29.86 -9.58
CA LYS A 238 23.61 30.21 -10.64
C LYS A 238 22.20 29.64 -10.36
N LEU A 239 22.09 28.52 -9.63
CA LEU A 239 20.82 27.89 -9.27
C LEU A 239 20.17 28.51 -8.02
N ARG A 240 20.90 29.31 -7.22
CA ARG A 240 20.40 29.95 -5.99
C ARG A 240 19.56 31.23 -6.24
N ASN A 241 18.85 31.27 -7.36
CA ASN A 241 17.87 32.31 -7.65
C ASN A 241 16.60 32.11 -6.80
N LEU A 242 15.64 33.05 -6.87
CA LEU A 242 14.39 32.98 -6.08
C LEU A 242 13.66 31.64 -6.26
N HIS A 243 13.56 31.15 -7.50
CA HIS A 243 12.93 29.88 -7.82
C HIS A 243 13.67 28.70 -7.18
N GLY A 244 15.00 28.66 -7.29
CA GLY A 244 15.83 27.62 -6.68
C GLY A 244 15.77 27.62 -5.17
N LYS A 245 15.67 28.78 -4.51
CA LYS A 245 15.47 28.86 -3.06
C LYS A 245 14.11 28.25 -2.64
N CYS A 246 13.03 28.57 -3.36
CA CYS A 246 11.71 27.96 -3.11
C CYS A 246 11.74 26.44 -3.36
N PHE A 247 12.44 26.00 -4.41
CA PHE A 247 12.61 24.58 -4.71
C PHE A 247 13.39 23.83 -3.63
N ILE A 248 14.43 24.43 -3.05
CA ILE A 248 15.15 23.85 -1.90
C ILE A 248 14.21 23.70 -0.70
N CYS A 249 13.37 24.70 -0.39
CA CYS A 249 12.40 24.59 0.71
C CYS A 249 11.38 23.47 0.45
N TYR A 250 10.88 23.33 -0.77
CA TYR A 250 10.03 22.21 -1.18
C TYR A 250 10.70 20.85 -0.95
N LEU A 251 11.94 20.69 -1.42
CA LEU A 251 12.71 19.46 -1.26
C LEU A 251 13.00 19.16 0.22
N ALA A 252 13.28 20.18 1.04
CA ALA A 252 13.49 20.02 2.48
C ALA A 252 12.21 19.55 3.18
N SER A 253 11.04 20.10 2.83
CA SER A 253 9.75 19.63 3.33
C SER A 253 9.49 18.16 2.95
N LEU A 254 9.77 17.77 1.70
CA LEU A 254 9.64 16.36 1.28
C LEU A 254 10.60 15.44 2.04
N PHE A 255 11.85 15.85 2.22
CA PHE A 255 12.84 15.08 2.97
C PHE A 255 12.37 14.82 4.41
N LEU A 256 11.88 15.86 5.10
CA LEU A 256 11.35 15.73 6.45
C LEU A 256 10.12 14.80 6.48
N GLY A 257 9.20 14.93 5.52
CA GLY A 257 8.05 14.04 5.40
C GLY A 257 8.46 12.57 5.25
N TYR A 258 9.40 12.27 4.35
CA TYR A 258 9.93 10.92 4.17
C TYR A 258 10.70 10.41 5.38
N LEU A 259 11.45 11.27 6.07
CA LEU A 259 12.14 10.92 7.31
C LEU A 259 11.17 10.47 8.39
N PHE A 260 10.10 11.23 8.67
CA PHE A 260 9.10 10.84 9.66
C PHE A 260 8.34 9.57 9.28
N LEU A 261 8.06 9.36 7.99
CA LEU A 261 7.46 8.13 7.48
C LEU A 261 8.40 6.93 7.71
N LEU A 262 9.69 7.09 7.43
CA LEU A 262 10.70 6.04 7.64
C LEU A 262 10.85 5.70 9.14
N LEU A 263 10.91 6.71 10.01
CA LEU A 263 10.98 6.53 11.46
C LEU A 263 9.75 5.78 12.01
N ASN A 264 8.56 6.09 11.50
CA ASN A 264 7.33 5.36 11.81
C ASN A 264 7.41 3.89 11.35
N MET A 265 7.90 3.65 10.14
CA MET A 265 8.03 2.30 9.57
C MET A 265 8.99 1.42 10.37
N TRP A 266 10.08 1.99 10.88
CA TRP A 266 11.05 1.29 11.72
C TRP A 266 10.67 1.26 13.21
N LYS A 267 9.53 1.85 13.60
CA LYS A 267 9.07 1.97 14.99
C LYS A 267 10.04 2.71 15.92
N TYR A 268 10.93 3.54 15.37
CA TYR A 268 11.82 4.39 16.18
C TYR A 268 11.08 5.58 16.79
N SER A 269 9.96 6.01 16.18
CA SER A 269 9.14 7.10 16.71
C SER A 269 8.19 6.67 17.84
N SER A 270 8.25 5.44 18.36
CA SER A 270 7.29 4.98 19.37
C SER A 270 7.26 5.85 20.64
N HIS A 271 8.39 6.41 21.07
CA HIS A 271 8.46 7.29 22.25
C HIS A 271 7.90 8.70 22.03
N PHE A 272 7.85 9.18 20.78
CA PHE A 272 7.38 10.52 20.41
C PHE A 272 6.38 10.47 19.25
N CYS A 273 5.54 9.43 19.24
CA CYS A 273 4.75 9.01 18.08
C CYS A 273 3.77 10.07 17.60
N VAL A 274 3.05 10.70 18.54
CA VAL A 274 2.09 11.78 18.24
C VAL A 274 2.83 12.99 17.65
N THR A 275 3.93 13.41 18.28
CA THR A 275 4.76 14.51 17.78
C THR A 275 5.32 14.24 16.39
N ALA A 276 5.84 13.02 16.15
CA ALA A 276 6.32 12.61 14.84
C ALA A 276 5.21 12.65 13.77
N GLY A 277 3.99 12.24 14.14
CA GLY A 277 2.81 12.32 13.27
C GLY A 277 2.49 13.74 12.84
N PHE A 278 2.44 14.69 13.78
CA PHE A 278 2.20 16.10 13.46
C PHE A 278 3.35 16.75 12.68
N MET A 279 4.60 16.41 13.01
CA MET A 279 5.76 16.89 12.24
C MET A 279 5.77 16.36 10.81
N GLY A 280 5.38 15.10 10.61
CA GLY A 280 5.17 14.52 9.29
C GLY A 280 4.03 15.19 8.53
N TYR A 281 2.89 15.43 9.17
CA TYR A 281 1.76 16.18 8.59
C TYR A 281 2.19 17.59 8.14
N PHE A 282 2.82 18.35 9.04
CA PHE A 282 3.33 19.69 8.74
C PHE A 282 4.25 19.68 7.53
N SER A 283 5.17 18.70 7.46
CA SER A 283 6.12 18.56 6.37
C SER A 283 5.44 18.32 5.02
N VAL A 284 4.42 17.45 4.97
CA VAL A 284 3.67 17.18 3.74
C VAL A 284 2.85 18.40 3.30
N ILE A 285 2.12 19.03 4.21
CA ILE A 285 1.32 20.22 3.90
C ILE A 285 2.22 21.37 3.44
N ALA A 286 3.35 21.59 4.10
CA ALA A 286 4.35 22.58 3.69
C ALA A 286 4.87 22.31 2.27
N ALA A 287 5.12 21.05 1.90
CA ALA A 287 5.54 20.70 0.55
C ALA A 287 4.49 21.12 -0.52
N PHE A 288 3.20 20.93 -0.27
CA PHE A 288 2.15 21.38 -1.18
C PHE A 288 2.05 22.91 -1.28
N PHE A 289 2.19 23.63 -0.17
CA PHE A 289 2.24 25.10 -0.22
C PHE A 289 3.48 25.60 -0.98
N TRP A 290 4.65 24.98 -0.78
CA TRP A 290 5.84 25.33 -1.54
C TRP A 290 5.68 25.02 -3.03
N LEU A 291 5.01 23.93 -3.40
CA LEU A 291 4.66 23.63 -4.79
C LEU A 291 3.76 24.73 -5.39
N SER A 292 2.77 25.21 -4.63
CA SER A 292 1.92 26.36 -4.99
C SER A 292 2.69 27.65 -5.18
N VAL A 293 3.67 27.92 -4.32
CA VAL A 293 4.57 29.10 -4.47
C VAL A 293 5.43 28.96 -5.73
N ILE A 294 5.93 27.77 -6.04
CA ILE A 294 6.73 27.51 -7.24
C ILE A 294 5.90 27.72 -8.50
N SER A 295 4.68 27.17 -8.56
CA SER A 295 3.78 27.34 -9.71
C SER A 295 3.39 28.80 -9.93
N LEU A 296 3.13 29.55 -8.85
CA LEU A 296 2.89 30.99 -8.91
C LEU A 296 4.12 31.79 -9.38
N THR A 297 5.31 31.43 -8.90
CA THR A 297 6.56 32.08 -9.32
C THR A 297 6.81 31.88 -10.80
N LEU A 298 6.58 30.67 -11.32
CA LEU A 298 6.71 30.35 -12.75
C LEU A 298 5.69 31.13 -13.58
N TRP A 299 4.42 31.09 -13.20
CA TRP A 299 3.36 31.86 -13.87
C TRP A 299 3.71 33.34 -13.99
N ASN A 300 4.12 33.96 -12.89
CA ASN A 300 4.48 35.37 -12.85
C ASN A 300 5.71 35.70 -13.73
N SER A 301 6.67 34.77 -13.83
CA SER A 301 7.85 34.95 -14.68
C SER A 301 7.52 34.99 -16.17
N PHE A 302 6.52 34.22 -16.62
CA PHE A 302 6.17 34.12 -18.05
C PHE A 302 5.02 35.05 -18.47
N SER A 303 4.16 35.48 -17.53
CA SER A 303 3.00 36.30 -17.84
C SER A 303 3.32 37.78 -18.08
N GLY A 304 4.57 38.22 -17.92
CA GLY A 304 4.96 39.62 -18.14
C GLY A 304 4.35 40.61 -17.14
N ASN A 305 3.63 40.10 -16.13
CA ASN A 305 2.95 40.89 -15.09
C ASN A 305 3.90 41.34 -13.97
N SER A 306 5.20 41.31 -14.23
CA SER A 306 6.28 41.67 -13.30
C SER A 306 6.30 43.16 -12.96
N GLY A 307 5.37 43.97 -13.45
CA GLY A 307 5.17 45.36 -13.05
C GLY A 307 4.19 45.52 -11.87
N TRP A 308 3.11 44.74 -11.82
CA TRP A 308 2.05 44.88 -10.81
C TRP A 308 2.46 44.28 -9.46
N LEU A 309 2.96 43.03 -9.45
CA LEU A 309 3.39 42.35 -8.22
C LEU A 309 4.62 43.03 -7.57
N ASN A 310 5.44 43.65 -8.40
CA ASN A 310 6.70 44.29 -8.04
C ASN A 310 6.48 45.67 -7.39
N ARG A 311 5.26 46.20 -7.52
CA ARG A 311 4.78 47.43 -6.88
C ARG A 311 4.18 47.18 -5.50
N PHE A 312 3.75 45.94 -5.21
CA PHE A 312 3.03 45.56 -3.98
C PHE A 312 3.83 44.65 -3.04
N LEU A 313 4.90 44.00 -3.47
CA LEU A 313 5.74 43.16 -2.60
C LEU A 313 7.02 43.86 -2.13
N PRO A 314 7.45 43.62 -0.87
CA PRO A 314 8.65 44.20 -0.29
C PRO A 314 9.93 43.75 -1.01
N GLN A 315 11.02 44.43 -0.69
CA GLN A 315 12.38 44.26 -1.26
C GLN A 315 12.86 42.79 -1.27
N ASP A 316 12.37 41.95 -0.34
CA ASP A 316 12.67 40.52 -0.22
C ASP A 316 11.46 39.60 -0.49
N ARG A 317 11.15 39.36 -1.77
CA ARG A 317 10.07 38.43 -2.21
C ARG A 317 10.16 37.03 -1.58
N PHE A 318 11.37 36.56 -1.27
CA PHE A 318 11.59 35.26 -0.64
C PHE A 318 11.05 35.20 0.80
N LEU A 319 11.12 36.29 1.56
CA LEU A 319 10.64 36.34 2.94
C LEU A 319 9.11 36.20 2.99
N SER A 320 8.40 36.92 2.10
CA SER A 320 6.94 36.80 1.99
C SER A 320 6.49 35.39 1.63
N TYR A 321 7.20 34.71 0.72
CA TYR A 321 6.90 33.32 0.37
C TYR A 321 7.17 32.34 1.50
N ASN A 322 8.23 32.55 2.30
CA ASN A 322 8.48 31.75 3.49
C ASN A 322 7.37 31.92 4.53
N LEU A 323 7.00 33.17 4.84
CA LEU A 323 5.95 33.45 5.82
C LEU A 323 4.62 32.83 5.38
N TYR A 324 4.29 32.92 4.09
CA TYR A 324 3.09 32.30 3.53
C TYR A 324 3.13 30.77 3.63
N ALA A 325 4.13 30.11 3.05
CA ALA A 325 4.13 28.65 2.93
C ALA A 325 4.24 27.96 4.30
N TRP A 326 5.19 28.41 5.14
CA TRP A 326 5.36 27.84 6.47
C TRP A 326 4.23 28.24 7.42
N GLY A 327 3.77 29.49 7.35
CA GLY A 327 2.69 29.99 8.21
C GLY A 327 1.37 29.27 7.94
N MET A 328 1.00 29.08 6.67
CA MET A 328 -0.22 28.35 6.31
C MET A 328 -0.14 26.86 6.66
N ALA A 329 1.03 26.23 6.46
CA ALA A 329 1.24 24.85 6.89
C ALA A 329 1.13 24.69 8.41
N LEU A 330 1.72 25.62 9.17
CA LEU A 330 1.62 25.65 10.62
C LEU A 330 0.17 25.86 11.09
N LEU A 331 -0.57 26.77 10.44
CA LEU A 331 -1.96 27.05 10.75
C LEU A 331 -2.84 25.80 10.58
N LEU A 332 -2.74 25.10 9.44
CA LEU A 332 -3.51 23.86 9.22
C LEU A 332 -3.10 22.75 10.18
N THR A 333 -1.81 22.66 10.51
CA THR A 333 -1.31 21.72 11.52
C THR A 333 -1.88 22.03 12.90
N ALA A 334 -1.92 23.30 13.29
CA ALA A 334 -2.48 23.75 14.57
C ALA A 334 -3.98 23.47 14.64
N ILE A 335 -4.75 23.72 13.56
CA ILE A 335 -6.18 23.39 13.48
C ILE A 335 -6.38 21.88 13.68
N THR A 336 -5.57 21.05 13.02
CA THR A 336 -5.66 19.59 13.13
C THR A 336 -5.27 19.11 14.53
N TYR A 337 -4.25 19.71 15.14
CA TYR A 337 -3.84 19.42 16.52
C TYR A 337 -4.93 19.79 17.53
N ILE A 338 -5.51 20.99 17.42
CA ILE A 338 -6.60 21.43 18.30
C ILE A 338 -7.82 20.51 18.12
N ALA A 339 -8.17 20.16 16.89
CA ALA A 339 -9.27 19.23 16.62
C ALA A 339 -9.02 17.85 17.25
N ASP A 340 -7.78 17.36 17.27
CA ASP A 340 -7.41 16.10 17.92
C ASP A 340 -7.51 16.14 19.45
N GLN A 341 -7.47 17.33 20.07
CA GLN A 341 -7.57 17.50 21.53
C GLN A 341 -8.98 17.87 22.01
N VAL A 342 -9.75 18.63 21.22
CA VAL A 342 -11.01 19.26 21.65
C VAL A 342 -12.25 18.51 21.18
N VAL A 343 -12.15 17.71 20.11
CA VAL A 343 -13.31 17.01 19.56
C VAL A 343 -13.56 15.71 20.34
N ASP A 344 -14.64 15.69 21.11
CA ASP A 344 -15.11 14.52 21.86
C ASP A 344 -15.80 13.47 20.96
N ASP A 345 -16.37 13.88 19.83
CA ASP A 345 -16.95 12.95 18.86
C ASP A 345 -15.85 12.15 18.17
N GLU A 346 -15.83 10.86 18.51
CA GLU A 346 -14.94 9.86 17.97
C GLU A 346 -14.92 9.80 16.42
N ASN A 347 -16.00 10.20 15.74
CA ASN A 347 -16.08 10.22 14.28
C ASN A 347 -15.49 11.49 13.63
N LEU A 348 -15.28 12.56 14.41
CA LEU A 348 -14.71 13.83 13.92
C LEU A 348 -13.28 14.08 14.41
N ARG A 349 -12.77 13.23 15.30
CA ARG A 349 -11.42 13.32 15.85
C ARG A 349 -10.36 12.73 14.90
N PRO A 350 -9.30 13.46 14.53
CA PRO A 350 -8.22 12.97 13.65
C PRO A 350 -7.46 11.72 14.16
N ARG A 351 -7.48 11.46 15.48
CA ARG A 351 -6.94 10.26 16.13
C ARG A 351 -5.48 10.00 15.75
N VAL A 352 -4.65 11.04 15.86
CA VAL A 352 -3.23 10.94 15.49
C VAL A 352 -2.49 9.99 16.44
N GLY A 353 -1.83 8.96 15.90
CA GLY A 353 -1.05 8.01 16.69
C GLY A 353 -1.85 6.82 17.26
N VAL A 354 -3.13 6.68 16.93
CA VAL A 354 -3.95 5.53 17.34
C VAL A 354 -3.61 4.29 16.50
N GLY A 355 -3.55 3.10 17.13
CA GLY A 355 -3.40 1.83 16.39
C GLY A 355 -1.96 1.40 16.03
N LYS A 356 -0.94 1.87 16.77
CA LYS A 356 0.51 1.58 16.55
C LYS A 356 1.12 2.19 15.28
N SER A 357 0.40 3.07 14.59
CA SER A 357 0.91 3.86 13.47
C SER A 357 1.03 5.32 13.90
N CYS A 358 2.23 5.91 13.79
CA CYS A 358 2.50 7.31 14.10
C CYS A 358 2.11 8.23 12.95
N TRP A 359 0.82 8.22 12.60
CA TRP A 359 0.22 9.01 11.53
C TRP A 359 -1.25 9.32 11.84
N ILE A 360 -1.89 10.17 11.02
CA ILE A 360 -3.34 10.38 11.05
C ILE A 360 -4.03 9.05 10.70
N TYR A 361 -5.07 8.67 11.44
CA TYR A 361 -5.82 7.47 11.16
C TYR A 361 -6.52 7.58 9.79
N THR A 362 -6.18 6.69 8.84
CA THR A 362 -6.67 6.76 7.45
C THR A 362 -7.96 5.97 7.20
N GLY A 363 -8.56 5.38 8.24
CA GLY A 363 -9.74 4.50 8.12
C GLY A 363 -11.09 5.22 8.11
N ASP A 364 -11.12 6.50 8.50
CA ASP A 364 -12.36 7.26 8.69
C ASP A 364 -12.46 8.46 7.73
N MET A 365 -13.68 8.95 7.49
CA MET A 365 -13.95 10.15 6.67
C MET A 365 -13.23 11.41 7.18
N THR A 366 -12.81 11.42 8.44
CA THR A 366 -12.08 12.50 9.11
C THR A 366 -10.75 12.83 8.41
N VAL A 367 -10.03 11.82 7.91
CA VAL A 367 -8.78 12.05 7.15
C VAL A 367 -9.04 12.82 5.85
N MET A 368 -10.21 12.60 5.24
CA MET A 368 -10.60 13.32 4.04
C MET A 368 -10.79 14.81 4.30
N ILE A 369 -11.32 15.17 5.48
CA ILE A 369 -11.60 16.56 5.83
C ILE A 369 -10.32 17.32 6.20
N TYR A 370 -9.51 16.78 7.11
CA TYR A 370 -8.36 17.51 7.67
C TYR A 370 -7.06 17.40 6.86
N PHE A 371 -6.93 16.36 6.03
CA PHE A 371 -5.71 16.13 5.25
C PHE A 371 -5.96 16.18 3.75
N TYR A 372 -6.82 15.30 3.22
CA TYR A 372 -7.00 15.23 1.76
C TYR A 372 -7.76 16.42 1.17
N GLY A 373 -8.69 17.05 1.90
CA GLY A 373 -9.45 18.22 1.46
C GLY A 373 -8.54 19.43 1.17
N PRO A 374 -7.78 19.92 2.16
CA PRO A 374 -6.81 21.00 1.93
C PRO A 374 -5.79 20.66 0.84
N MET A 375 -5.33 19.40 0.80
CA MET A 375 -4.40 18.93 -0.23
C MET A 375 -5.01 18.97 -1.63
N LEU A 376 -6.26 18.54 -1.80
CA LEU A 376 -6.99 18.55 -3.06
C LEU A 376 -7.16 19.98 -3.58
N LEU A 377 -7.49 20.93 -2.70
CA LEU A 377 -7.59 22.36 -3.07
C LEU A 377 -6.24 22.91 -3.56
N LEU A 378 -5.14 22.57 -2.88
CA LEU A 378 -3.79 22.95 -3.30
C LEU A 378 -3.38 22.30 -4.62
N ILE A 379 -3.75 21.03 -4.85
CA ILE A 379 -3.51 20.33 -6.11
C ILE A 379 -4.30 21.00 -7.25
N ALA A 380 -5.59 21.29 -7.04
CA ALA A 380 -6.42 21.97 -8.04
C ALA A 380 -5.87 23.35 -8.40
N PHE A 381 -5.40 24.12 -7.41
CA PHE A 381 -4.71 25.38 -7.63
C PHE A 381 -3.43 25.18 -8.47
N ASN A 382 -2.59 24.21 -8.11
CA ASN A 382 -1.36 23.92 -8.84
C ASN A 382 -1.59 23.52 -10.30
N ILE A 383 -2.58 22.66 -10.55
CA ILE A 383 -2.97 22.25 -11.91
C ILE A 383 -3.42 23.48 -12.72
N THR A 384 -4.26 24.33 -12.14
CA THR A 384 -4.75 25.55 -12.79
C THR A 384 -3.58 26.47 -13.17
N MET A 385 -2.67 26.72 -12.23
CA MET A 385 -1.49 27.56 -12.47
C MET A 385 -0.54 26.96 -13.52
N PHE A 386 -0.38 25.64 -13.51
CA PHE A 386 0.42 24.92 -14.51
C PHE A 386 -0.17 25.07 -15.91
N VAL A 387 -1.47 24.82 -16.06
CA VAL A 387 -2.19 24.96 -17.33
C VAL A 387 -2.08 26.38 -17.89
N LEU A 388 -2.32 27.38 -17.04
CA LEU A 388 -2.14 28.79 -17.40
C LEU A 388 -0.71 29.07 -17.88
N THR A 389 0.29 28.64 -17.11
CA THR A 389 1.71 28.82 -17.45
C THR A 389 2.07 28.16 -18.78
N ALA A 390 1.58 26.94 -19.04
CA ALA A 390 1.79 26.23 -20.29
C ALA A 390 1.20 26.99 -21.49
N PHE A 391 -0.05 27.46 -21.38
CA PHE A 391 -0.68 28.29 -22.41
C PHE A 391 0.13 29.56 -22.71
N ARG A 392 0.63 30.23 -21.68
CA ARG A 392 1.44 31.44 -21.85
C ARG A 392 2.78 31.13 -22.53
N ILE A 393 3.46 30.06 -22.14
CA ILE A 393 4.72 29.64 -22.79
C ILE A 393 4.49 29.33 -24.27
N MET A 394 3.40 28.62 -24.62
CA MET A 394 3.06 28.35 -26.01
C MET A 394 2.80 29.65 -26.80
N LYS A 395 2.10 30.62 -26.19
CA LYS A 395 1.86 31.93 -26.81
C LYS A 395 3.17 32.70 -27.04
N VAL A 396 4.03 32.80 -26.03
CA VAL A 396 5.34 33.49 -26.13
C VAL A 396 6.23 32.80 -27.17
N LYS A 397 6.25 31.46 -27.20
CA LYS A 397 7.02 30.70 -28.20
C LYS A 397 6.53 30.98 -29.62
N LYS A 398 5.20 31.04 -29.83
CA LYS A 398 4.60 31.38 -31.12
C LYS A 398 4.92 32.81 -31.54
N GLU A 399 4.86 33.78 -30.63
CA GLU A 399 5.24 35.16 -30.89
C GLU A 399 6.73 35.28 -31.25
N ALA A 400 7.62 34.61 -30.52
CA ALA A 400 9.05 34.58 -30.82
C ALA A 400 9.36 33.99 -32.20
N GLN A 401 8.69 32.89 -32.57
CA GLN A 401 8.83 32.28 -33.90
C GLN A 401 8.37 33.23 -35.01
N ASN A 402 7.24 33.92 -34.81
CA ASN A 402 6.73 34.91 -35.77
C ASN A 402 7.72 36.08 -35.95
N PHE A 403 8.31 36.59 -34.86
CA PHE A 403 9.33 37.64 -34.92
C PHE A 403 10.58 37.20 -35.67
N THR A 404 11.10 36.00 -35.42
CA THR A 404 12.26 35.45 -36.16
C THR A 404 11.96 35.28 -37.65
N GLN A 405 10.75 34.82 -37.99
CA GLN A 405 10.32 34.69 -39.38
C GLN A 405 10.21 36.07 -40.06
N GLN A 406 9.66 37.07 -39.37
CA GLN A 406 9.55 38.44 -39.88
C GLN A 406 10.92 39.11 -40.07
N GLN A 407 11.86 38.88 -39.15
CA GLN A 407 13.23 39.39 -39.27
C GLN A 407 13.98 38.73 -40.44
N ASN A 408 13.83 37.41 -40.63
CA ASN A 408 14.39 36.71 -41.78
C ASN A 408 13.81 37.19 -43.12
N THR A 409 12.52 37.54 -43.13
CA THR A 409 11.84 38.06 -44.34
C THR A 409 12.33 39.47 -44.68
N THR A 410 12.45 40.33 -43.67
CA THR A 410 13.00 41.69 -43.81
C THR A 410 14.47 41.67 -44.27
N ASN A 411 15.28 40.77 -43.73
CA ASN A 411 16.68 40.62 -44.13
C ASN A 411 16.84 40.13 -45.58
N ARG A 412 15.98 39.21 -46.04
CA ARG A 412 15.92 38.78 -47.44
C ARG A 412 15.56 39.93 -48.37
N LEU A 413 14.49 40.68 -48.06
CA LEU A 413 14.04 41.84 -48.84
C LEU A 413 15.11 42.94 -48.94
N ASN A 414 15.89 43.14 -47.88
CA ASN A 414 17.00 44.10 -47.88
C ASN A 414 18.19 43.60 -48.70
N SER A 415 18.47 42.30 -48.69
CA SER A 415 19.51 41.69 -49.54
C SER A 415 19.14 41.82 -51.01
N ASP A 416 17.90 41.52 -51.39
CA ASP A 416 17.42 41.65 -52.78
C ASP A 416 17.49 43.11 -53.28
N LYS A 417 17.16 44.09 -52.43
CA LYS A 417 17.30 45.51 -52.76
C LYS A 417 18.76 45.95 -52.96
N GLN A 418 19.71 45.37 -52.23
CA GLN A 418 21.13 45.63 -52.42
C GLN A 418 21.65 45.01 -53.72
N THR A 419 21.23 43.79 -54.06
CA THR A 419 21.55 43.15 -55.35
C THR A 419 21.01 43.95 -56.53
N ILE A 420 19.79 44.48 -56.44
CA ILE A 420 19.18 45.33 -57.49
C ILE A 420 19.90 46.68 -57.62
N LYS A 421 20.40 47.26 -56.52
CA LYS A 421 21.21 48.49 -56.56
C LYS A 421 22.63 48.24 -57.08
N GLY A 422 23.23 47.09 -56.79
CA GLY A 422 24.50 46.64 -57.37
C GLY A 422 24.39 46.43 -58.87
N GLY A 423 23.36 45.72 -59.32
CA GLY A 423 23.10 45.49 -60.75
C GLY A 423 22.72 46.75 -61.56
N ARG A 424 22.32 47.86 -60.90
CA ARG A 424 22.10 49.15 -61.56
C ARG A 424 23.38 49.97 -61.72
N ASN A 425 24.42 49.67 -60.96
CA ASN A 425 25.75 50.27 -61.10
C ASN A 425 26.68 49.45 -62.02
N GLU A 426 26.24 48.29 -62.51
CA GLU A 426 27.01 47.40 -63.40
C GLU A 426 26.53 47.41 -64.87
N VAL A 427 25.68 48.35 -65.28
CA VAL A 427 25.54 48.68 -66.71
C VAL A 427 26.70 49.63 -67.08
N GLY A 428 27.91 49.09 -67.10
CA GLY A 428 29.11 49.89 -67.38
C GLY A 428 30.44 49.29 -66.95
N ALA A 429 30.66 47.97 -67.05
CA ALA A 429 31.98 47.39 -67.27
C ALA A 429 31.86 45.87 -67.47
N SER A 430 32.44 45.39 -68.56
CA SER A 430 32.52 43.98 -68.94
C SER A 430 33.57 43.20 -68.14
N ASP A 431 33.31 41.89 -68.09
CA ASP A 431 34.23 40.76 -68.08
C ASP A 431 34.93 40.26 -66.79
N GLU A 432 34.54 39.02 -66.48
CA GLU A 432 35.36 37.84 -66.20
C GLU A 432 35.77 37.41 -64.77
N HIS A 433 35.35 36.17 -64.51
CA HIS A 433 35.97 35.09 -63.73
C HIS A 433 35.68 34.91 -62.22
N ILE A 434 34.92 33.84 -61.97
CA ILE A 434 34.67 33.13 -60.71
C ILE A 434 35.84 32.18 -60.38
N SER A 435 36.27 32.13 -59.11
CA SER A 435 36.70 30.91 -58.38
C SER A 435 37.22 31.24 -56.96
N LEU A 436 36.38 31.06 -55.94
CA LEU A 436 36.49 30.09 -54.82
C LEU A 436 37.46 30.41 -53.67
N GLN A 437 36.90 30.59 -52.47
CA GLN A 437 37.43 29.89 -51.28
C GLN A 437 36.38 29.68 -50.20
N ASN A 438 36.11 28.39 -49.93
CA ASN A 438 35.38 27.87 -48.77
C ASN A 438 36.11 28.23 -47.47
N THR A 439 35.38 28.70 -46.46
CA THR A 439 35.72 28.35 -45.08
C THR A 439 34.47 28.23 -44.21
N LYS A 440 34.30 27.00 -43.71
CA LYS A 440 33.29 26.48 -42.81
C LYS A 440 33.57 27.01 -41.40
N ILE A 441 32.60 27.65 -40.74
CA ILE A 441 32.65 27.92 -39.30
C ILE A 441 31.30 27.55 -38.69
N GLU A 442 31.31 26.41 -38.00
CA GLU A 442 30.31 25.99 -37.02
C GLU A 442 30.47 26.82 -35.73
N PRO A 443 29.41 26.97 -34.91
CA PRO A 443 29.63 26.58 -33.53
C PRO A 443 28.47 25.78 -32.91
N SER A 444 28.86 24.59 -32.46
CA SER A 444 28.58 23.95 -31.17
C SER A 444 27.73 24.71 -30.13
N VAL A 445 26.63 24.05 -29.78
CA VAL A 445 26.17 23.69 -28.42
C VAL A 445 27.09 24.15 -27.26
N PHE A 446 26.58 25.03 -26.41
CA PHE A 446 26.61 24.93 -24.94
C PHE A 446 25.51 25.81 -24.31
#